data_AF-A0A359LPH9-F1
#
_entry.id   AF-A0A359LPH9-F1
#
_cell.length_a   1.000
_cell.length_b   1.000
_cell.length_c   1.000
_cell.angle_alpha   90.00
_cell.angle_beta   90.00
_cell.angle_gamma   90.00
#
_symmetry.space_group_name_H-M   'P 1'
#
loop_
_entity.id
_entity.type
_entity.pdbx_description
1 polymer ?
#
loop_
_entity_poly.entity_id
_entity_poly.type
_entity_poly.pdbx_seq_one_letter_code
_entity_poly.pdbx_strand_id
1 'polypeptide(L)'
;GPRELLALGRSLSRLPSIRTGLERRRAERLRAIASRLDDVPEVAGRILATLAGEPPATLNDGGAIRDGCDAQLDELRDISRNS
;
A
#
# COMPACT_ATOMS: atom_id res chain seq x y z
N GLY A 1 5.44 11.77 0.50
CA GLY A 1 4.77 11.86 -0.81
C GLY A 1 4.10 10.55 -1.17
N PRO A 2 3.56 10.43 -2.39
CA PRO A 2 2.89 9.22 -2.88
C PRO A 2 3.79 7.98 -2.90
N ARG A 3 5.08 8.14 -3.24
CA ARG A 3 6.07 7.05 -3.25
C ARG A 3 6.30 6.45 -1.86
N GLU A 4 6.41 7.30 -0.84
CA GLU A 4 6.61 6.85 0.54
C GLU A 4 5.39 6.09 1.04
N LEU A 5 4.18 6.55 0.70
CA LEU A 5 2.96 5.85 1.06
C LEU A 5 2.87 4.49 0.35
N LEU A 6 3.23 4.40 -0.93
CA LEU A 6 3.30 3.12 -1.65
C LEU A 6 4.33 2.17 -1.02
N ALA A 7 5.51 2.69 -0.64
CA ALA A 7 6.54 1.92 0.06
C ALA A 7 6.04 1.41 1.42
N LEU A 8 5.28 2.22 2.16
CA LEU A 8 4.62 1.80 3.40
C LEU A 8 3.63 0.67 3.14
N GLY A 9 2.73 0.80 2.15
CA GLY A 9 1.80 -0.28 1.79
C GLY A 9 2.49 -1.59 1.42
N ARG A 10 3.60 -1.52 0.67
CA ARG A 10 4.45 -2.68 0.32
C ARG A 10 5.18 -3.29 1.53
N SER A 11 5.47 -2.49 2.54
CA SER A 11 6.11 -2.95 3.78
C SER A 11 5.09 -3.65 4.68
N LEU A 12 3.91 -3.05 4.82
CA LEU A 12 2.79 -3.62 5.58
C LEU A 12 2.32 -4.95 4.98
N SER A 13 2.25 -5.08 3.65
CA SER A 13 1.84 -6.33 3.00
C SER A 13 2.78 -7.52 3.26
N ARG A 14 3.98 -7.30 3.80
CA ARG A 14 4.91 -8.36 4.20
C ARG A 14 4.64 -8.88 5.61
N LEU A 15 3.95 -8.13 6.46
CA LEU A 15 3.71 -8.49 7.87
C LEU A 15 3.09 -9.88 8.06
N PRO A 16 2.07 -10.32 7.28
CA PRO A 16 1.50 -11.66 7.42
C PRO A 16 2.54 -12.78 7.26
N SER A 17 3.45 -12.63 6.29
CA SER A 17 4.51 -13.62 6.04
C SER A 17 5.56 -13.64 7.16
N ILE A 18 5.90 -12.46 7.70
CA ILE A 18 6.83 -12.31 8.82
C ILE A 18 6.20 -12.93 10.08
N ARG A 19 4.95 -12.59 10.41
CA ARG A 19 4.22 -13.16 11.55
C ARG A 19 4.18 -14.68 11.48
N THR A 20 3.78 -15.23 10.33
CA THR A 20 3.77 -16.69 10.08
C THR A 20 5.15 -17.32 10.31
N GLY A 21 6.22 -16.65 9.87
CA GLY A 21 7.59 -17.11 10.07
C GLY A 21 8.04 -17.12 11.53
N LEU A 22 7.56 -16.16 12.34
CA LEU A 22 7.86 -16.05 13.76
C LEU A 22 7.07 -17.06 14.61
N GLU A 23 5.78 -17.27 14.32
CA GLU A 23 4.92 -18.21 15.05
C GLU A 23 5.39 -19.65 14.96
N ARG A 24 6.02 -20.03 13.83
CA ARG A 24 6.61 -21.36 13.61
C ARG A 24 7.82 -21.66 14.50
N ARG A 25 8.33 -20.68 15.25
CA ARG A 25 9.51 -20.86 16.11
C ARG A 25 9.10 -21.30 17.52
N ARG A 26 9.99 -22.05 18.19
CA ARG A 26 9.80 -22.51 19.58
C ARG A 26 10.18 -21.46 20.63
N ALA A 27 10.99 -20.46 20.25
CA ALA A 27 11.45 -19.43 21.18
C ALA A 27 10.28 -18.51 21.60
N GLU A 28 10.03 -18.45 22.91
CA GLU A 28 8.92 -17.67 23.49
C GLU A 28 9.01 -16.18 23.15
N ARG A 29 10.22 -15.61 23.16
CA ARG A 29 10.44 -14.21 22.77
C ARG A 29 9.96 -13.91 21.34
N LEU A 30 10.15 -14.84 20.40
CA LEU A 30 9.71 -14.65 19.01
C LEU A 30 8.19 -14.75 18.89
N ARG A 31 7.55 -15.65 19.65
CA ARG A 31 6.08 -15.75 19.71
C ARG A 31 5.45 -14.50 20.34
N ALA A 32 6.05 -13.97 21.41
CA ALA A 32 5.60 -12.74 22.05
C ALA A 32 5.74 -11.51 21.14
N ILE A 33 6.74 -11.49 20.24
CA ILE A 33 6.83 -10.46 19.20
C ILE A 33 5.73 -10.68 18.16
N ALA A 34 5.54 -11.91 17.68
CA ALA A 34 4.53 -12.23 16.67
C ALA A 34 3.12 -11.84 17.11
N SER A 35 2.76 -12.10 18.38
CA SER A 35 1.46 -11.75 18.94
C SER A 35 1.20 -10.25 19.07
N ARG A 36 2.24 -9.41 18.94
CA ARG A 36 2.14 -7.94 18.98
C ARG A 36 2.15 -7.31 17.61
N LEU A 37 2.49 -8.06 16.57
CA LEU A 37 2.38 -7.57 15.19
C LEU A 37 0.90 -7.51 14.84
N ASP A 38 0.45 -6.39 14.29
CA ASP A 38 -0.83 -6.26 13.60
C ASP A 38 -0.56 -6.22 12.10
N ASP A 39 -1.30 -7.01 11.32
CA ASP A 39 -1.07 -7.14 9.89
C ASP A 39 -1.77 -6.02 9.09
N VAL A 40 -2.75 -5.34 9.70
CA VAL A 40 -3.53 -4.23 9.10
C VAL A 40 -3.81 -4.40 7.59
N PRO A 41 -4.32 -5.57 7.16
CA PRO A 41 -4.38 -5.93 5.74
C PRO A 41 -5.28 -4.98 4.94
N GLU A 42 -6.30 -4.40 5.57
CA GLU A 42 -7.19 -3.42 4.94
C GLU A 42 -6.43 -2.13 4.58
N VAL A 43 -5.51 -1.67 5.45
CA VAL A 43 -4.72 -0.47 5.21
C VAL A 43 -3.72 -0.72 4.08
N ALA A 44 -2.99 -1.83 4.14
CA ALA A 44 -2.06 -2.22 3.09
C ALA A 44 -2.78 -2.38 1.75
N GLY A 45 -3.92 -3.07 1.75
CA GLY A 45 -4.76 -3.29 0.57
C GLY A 45 -5.26 -1.98 -0.04
N ARG A 46 -5.79 -1.06 0.78
CA ARG A 46 -6.25 0.25 0.31
C ARG A 46 -5.13 1.05 -0.35
N ILE A 47 -3.96 1.13 0.30
CA ILE A 47 -2.80 1.84 -0.27
C ILE A 47 -2.41 1.23 -1.62
N LEU A 48 -2.29 -0.10 -1.67
CA LEU A 48 -1.84 -0.84 -2.85
C LEU A 48 -2.87 -0.86 -3.97
N ALA A 49 -4.17 -0.68 -3.69
CA ALA A 49 -5.22 -0.59 -4.70
C ALA A 49 -5.34 0.83 -5.27
N THR A 50 -5.17 1.86 -4.42
CA THR A 50 -5.39 3.26 -4.79
C THR A 50 -4.21 3.90 -5.52
N LEU A 51 -2.97 3.61 -5.12
CA LEU A 51 -1.81 4.26 -5.72
C LEU A 51 -1.40 3.63 -7.06
N ALA A 52 -0.91 4.47 -7.96
CA ALA A 52 -0.24 4.04 -9.19
C ALA A 52 1.00 3.17 -8.86
N GLY A 53 1.41 2.32 -9.81
CA GLY A 53 2.57 1.43 -9.62
C GLY A 53 3.89 2.19 -9.46
N GLU A 54 4.00 3.33 -10.14
CA GLU A 54 5.12 4.27 -10.11
C GLU A 54 4.59 5.70 -9.89
N PRO A 55 4.17 6.05 -8.66
CA PRO A 55 3.61 7.36 -8.39
C PRO A 55 4.72 8.42 -8.36
N PRO A 56 4.40 9.71 -8.59
CA PRO A 56 5.38 10.79 -8.53
C PRO A 56 5.94 11.02 -7.12
N ALA A 57 7.03 11.79 -7.03
CA ALA A 57 7.61 12.17 -5.74
C ALA A 57 6.68 13.08 -4.94
N THR A 58 6.00 14.01 -5.62
CA THR A 58 5.06 14.95 -4.99
C THR A 58 3.64 14.72 -5.49
N LEU A 59 2.63 15.07 -4.69
CA LEU A 59 1.22 14.96 -5.11
C LEU A 59 0.88 15.94 -6.24
N ASN A 60 1.56 17.08 -6.30
CA ASN A 60 1.29 18.16 -7.25
C ASN A 60 1.63 17.78 -8.70
N ASP A 61 2.53 16.82 -8.89
CA ASP A 61 2.94 16.35 -10.22
C ASP A 61 1.85 15.51 -10.92
N GLY A 62 0.76 15.17 -10.21
CA GLY A 62 -0.33 14.35 -10.76
C GLY A 62 0.05 12.87 -10.96
N GLY A 63 -0.92 12.03 -11.32
CA GLY A 63 -0.66 10.60 -11.59
C GLY A 63 -0.39 9.71 -10.36
N ALA A 64 -0.63 10.22 -9.14
CA ALA A 64 -0.46 9.42 -7.91
C ALA A 64 -1.54 8.34 -7.73
N ILE A 65 -2.77 8.63 -8.15
CA ILE A 65 -3.93 7.73 -8.07
C ILE A 65 -4.00 6.88 -9.32
N ARG A 66 -4.18 5.57 -9.14
CA ARG A 66 -4.31 4.58 -10.22
C ARG A 66 -5.57 4.81 -11.07
N ASP A 67 -5.47 4.54 -12.36
CA ASP A 67 -6.63 4.50 -13.26
C ASP A 67 -7.64 3.41 -12.82
N GLY A 68 -8.92 3.70 -12.95
CA GLY A 68 -10.01 2.83 -12.49
C GLY A 68 -10.26 2.88 -10.98
N CYS A 69 -9.51 3.70 -10.22
CA CYS A 69 -9.74 3.88 -8.78
C CYS A 69 -10.93 4.81 -8.51
N ASP A 70 -11.17 5.79 -9.37
CA ASP A 70 -12.24 6.77 -9.23
C ASP A 70 -12.72 7.21 -10.62
N ALA A 71 -13.97 6.90 -10.95
CA ALA A 71 -14.51 7.12 -12.29
C ALA A 71 -14.56 8.62 -12.66
N GLN A 72 -14.84 9.49 -11.69
CA GLN A 72 -14.90 10.93 -11.94
C GLN A 72 -13.50 11.49 -12.21
N LEU A 73 -12.49 11.05 -11.45
CA LEU A 73 -11.10 11.44 -11.69
C LEU A 73 -10.61 10.95 -13.06
N ASP A 74 -10.99 9.73 -13.46
CA ASP A 74 -10.63 9.17 -14.75
C ASP A 74 -11.27 9.95 -15.91
N GLU A 75 -12.55 10.32 -15.79
CA GLU A 75 -13.24 11.18 -16.76
C GLU A 75 -12.54 12.55 -16.91
N LEU A 76 -12.17 13.20 -15.80
CA LEU A 76 -11.46 14.48 -15.82
C LEU A 76 -10.08 14.36 -16.50
N ARG A 77 -9.38 13.23 -16.30
CA ARG A 77 -8.10 12.96 -16.97
C ARG A 77 -8.26 12.75 -18.47
N ASP A 78 -9.31 12.06 -18.90
CA ASP A 78 -9.60 11.83 -20.31
C ASP A 78 -9.89 13.15 -21.03
N ILE A 79 -10.75 14.00 -20.46
CA ILE A 79 -11.01 15.35 -20.96
C ILE A 79 -9.70 16.13 -21.10
N SER A 80 -8.84 16.13 -20.09
CA SER A 80 -7.57 16.88 -20.12
C SER A 80 -6.56 16.36 -21.15
N ARG A 81 -6.58 15.07 -21.50
CA ARG A 81 -5.62 14.46 -22.44
C ARG A 81 -6.11 14.52 -23.89
N ASN A 82 -7.43 14.55 -24.08
CA ASN A 82 -8.07 14.48 -25.39
C ASN A 82 -8.66 15.84 -25.83
N SER A 83 -8.30 16.93 -25.14
CA SER A 83 -8.61 18.32 -25.51
C SER A 83 -7.45 19.02 -26.21
#